data_AF-A0A8J1YXQ1-F1
#
_entry.id   AF-A0A8J1YXQ1-F1
#
_cell.length_a   1.000
_cell.length_b   1.000
_cell.length_c   1.000
_cell.angle_alpha   90.00
_cell.angle_beta   90.00
_cell.angle_gamma   90.00
#
_symmetry.space_group_name_H-M   'P 1'
#
loop_
_entity.id
_entity.type
_entity.pdbx_description
1 polymer ?
#
loop_
_entity_poly.entity_id
_entity_poly.type
_entity_poly.pdbx_seq_one_letter_code
_entity_poly.pdbx_strand_id
1 'polypeptide(L)'
;MSGASPEIVVTRAMKALQTGVQRLQAPVAKGFQRGSKMLGFPTANMEIMWDLEGQPGQLTPAQKTLLDFMNTHPCGIYYGWCQVPDVDETVHKAAVSIGWNPTFKDVKQKVIEPWILHEFDRDFYGAELRLLLCGYVREEIDFQGNFELLVKAIKEDGEFCAQALDSCLEAKNDAFFLNSGNS
;
A
#
# COMPACT_ATOMS: atom_id res chain seq x y z
N MET A 1 -27.06 11.16 31.11
CA MET A 1 -25.77 10.45 31.30
C MET A 1 -25.05 10.46 29.96
N SER A 2 -24.00 11.26 29.83
CA SER A 2 -23.13 11.25 28.64
C SER A 2 -22.22 10.04 28.74
N GLY A 3 -22.54 8.96 28.02
CA GLY A 3 -21.59 7.85 27.87
C GLY A 3 -20.37 8.37 27.12
N ALA A 4 -19.19 8.28 27.74
CA ALA A 4 -17.95 8.55 27.02
C ALA A 4 -17.89 7.60 25.81
N SER A 5 -17.61 8.14 24.62
CA SER A 5 -17.29 7.30 23.46
C SER A 5 -16.15 6.35 23.83
N PRO A 6 -16.19 5.07 23.41
CA PRO A 6 -15.11 4.14 23.69
C PRO A 6 -13.79 4.69 23.16
N GLU A 7 -12.72 4.54 23.96
CA GLU A 7 -11.38 4.95 23.57
C GLU A 7 -10.91 4.14 22.35
N ILE A 8 -10.53 4.83 21.28
CA ILE A 8 -10.01 4.20 20.07
C ILE A 8 -8.56 3.75 20.34
N VAL A 9 -8.35 2.44 20.44
CA VAL A 9 -7.02 1.84 20.64
C VAL A 9 -6.47 1.33 19.33
N VAL A 10 -5.27 1.78 18.96
CA VAL A 10 -4.58 1.34 17.73
C VAL A 10 -3.51 0.31 18.10
N THR A 11 -3.74 -0.95 17.77
CA THR A 11 -2.78 -2.04 18.00
C THR A 11 -2.08 -2.43 16.70
N ARG A 12 -0.76 -2.64 16.76
CA ARG A 12 0.10 -3.04 15.64
C ARG A 12 0.82 -4.32 15.98
N ALA A 13 0.86 -5.26 15.04
CA ALA A 13 1.63 -6.49 15.19
C ALA A 13 2.10 -6.98 13.82
N MET A 14 3.32 -7.51 13.75
CA MET A 14 3.80 -8.18 12.55
C MET A 14 3.04 -9.50 12.37
N LYS A 15 2.28 -9.61 11.28
CA LYS A 15 1.57 -10.83 10.90
C LYS A 15 2.08 -11.29 9.54
N ALA A 16 2.49 -12.54 9.45
CA ALA A 16 2.89 -13.14 8.18
C ALA A 16 1.69 -13.24 7.22
N LEU A 17 1.94 -13.05 5.93
CA LEU A 17 0.97 -13.38 4.89
C LEU A 17 0.91 -14.90 4.73
N GLN A 18 -0.29 -15.48 4.68
CA GLN A 18 -0.47 -16.94 4.58
C GLN A 18 0.14 -17.52 3.31
N THR A 19 0.22 -16.72 2.26
CA THR A 19 0.74 -17.06 0.93
C THR A 19 2.22 -16.72 0.76
N GLY A 20 2.91 -16.30 1.84
CA GLY A 20 4.27 -15.77 1.77
C GLY A 20 4.33 -14.36 1.18
N VAL A 21 5.53 -13.89 0.84
CA VAL A 21 5.72 -12.54 0.28
C VAL A 21 4.97 -12.37 -1.04
N GLN A 22 4.34 -11.21 -1.22
CA GLN A 22 3.54 -10.92 -2.42
C GLN A 22 4.25 -9.89 -3.29
N ARG A 23 4.41 -10.17 -4.58
CA ARG A 23 5.07 -9.29 -5.55
C ARG A 23 4.00 -8.66 -6.45
N LEU A 24 3.82 -7.37 -6.30
CA LEU A 24 2.79 -6.58 -6.97
C LEU A 24 3.46 -5.51 -7.82
N GLN A 25 2.95 -5.29 -9.03
CA GLN A 25 3.51 -4.31 -9.95
C GLN A 25 2.38 -3.63 -10.72
N ALA A 26 2.43 -2.31 -10.80
CA ALA A 26 1.54 -1.51 -11.64
C ALA A 26 2.09 -0.09 -11.83
N PRO A 27 1.61 0.65 -12.82
CA PRO A 27 1.82 2.09 -12.91
C PRO A 27 1.28 2.82 -11.67
N VAL A 28 1.94 3.93 -11.31
CA VAL A 28 1.45 4.84 -10.27
C VAL A 28 0.29 5.67 -10.83
N ALA A 29 -0.91 5.42 -10.34
CA ALA A 29 -2.11 6.15 -10.69
C ALA A 29 -2.11 7.56 -10.06
N LYS A 30 -2.76 8.51 -10.75
CA LYS A 30 -3.12 9.78 -10.13
C LYS A 30 -4.21 9.52 -9.08
N GLY A 31 -3.83 9.55 -7.81
CA GLY A 31 -4.77 9.48 -6.69
C GLY A 31 -5.69 10.71 -6.62
N PHE A 32 -6.62 10.71 -5.67
CA PHE A 32 -7.62 11.78 -5.50
C PHE A 32 -7.11 13.01 -4.74
N GLN A 33 -5.79 13.15 -4.56
CA GLN A 33 -5.15 14.27 -3.84
C GLN A 33 -5.84 14.63 -2.50
N ARG A 34 -6.21 13.63 -1.70
CA ARG A 34 -6.94 13.81 -0.41
C ARG A 34 -6.11 14.44 0.72
N GLY A 35 -5.07 15.19 0.38
CA GLY A 35 -4.23 15.90 1.34
C GLY A 35 -3.17 15.04 2.03
N SER A 36 -2.99 13.75 1.71
CA SER A 36 -1.94 12.92 2.33
C SER A 36 -0.54 13.56 2.20
N LYS A 37 -0.23 14.14 1.03
CA LYS A 37 0.97 14.97 0.81
C LYS A 37 1.03 16.21 1.70
N MET A 38 -0.11 16.87 1.97
CA MET A 38 -0.19 18.00 2.92
C MET A 38 -0.03 17.58 4.38
N LEU A 39 -0.37 16.32 4.71
CA LEU A 39 -0.20 15.74 6.03
C LEU A 39 1.20 15.15 6.27
N GLY A 40 2.07 15.17 5.25
CA GLY A 40 3.43 14.62 5.32
C GLY A 40 3.54 13.13 5.03
N PHE A 41 2.49 12.51 4.48
CA PHE A 41 2.44 11.06 4.17
C PHE A 41 2.10 10.84 2.69
N PRO A 42 2.96 11.23 1.74
CA PRO A 42 2.66 11.08 0.31
C PRO A 42 2.48 9.60 -0.06
N THR A 43 1.39 9.29 -0.78
CA THR A 43 1.09 7.93 -1.23
C THR A 43 1.17 7.80 -2.75
N ALA A 44 1.68 6.66 -3.23
CA ALA A 44 1.85 6.31 -4.64
C ALA A 44 0.84 5.23 -5.05
N ASN A 45 -0.41 5.64 -5.28
CA ASN A 45 -1.52 4.71 -5.56
C ASN A 45 -1.21 3.83 -6.77
N MET A 46 -1.39 2.51 -6.66
CA MET A 46 -1.18 1.61 -7.80
C MET A 46 -2.44 1.53 -8.66
N GLU A 47 -2.29 1.55 -9.97
CA GLU A 47 -3.38 1.34 -10.92
C GLU A 47 -3.89 -0.11 -10.87
N ILE A 48 -5.21 -0.28 -10.69
CA ILE A 48 -5.86 -1.59 -10.64
C ILE A 48 -6.93 -1.64 -11.73
N MET A 49 -6.86 -2.64 -12.60
CA MET A 49 -7.76 -2.85 -13.73
C MET A 49 -9.08 -3.52 -13.31
N TRP A 50 -9.84 -2.87 -12.42
CA TRP A 50 -11.10 -3.42 -11.91
C TRP A 50 -12.16 -3.67 -12.99
N ASP A 51 -12.12 -2.93 -14.09
CA ASP A 51 -12.99 -3.09 -15.27
C ASP A 51 -12.73 -4.41 -16.02
N LEU A 52 -11.54 -5.00 -15.85
CA LEU A 52 -11.14 -6.28 -16.42
C LEU A 52 -11.29 -7.45 -15.42
N GLU A 53 -11.92 -7.22 -14.26
CA GLU A 53 -12.25 -8.29 -13.32
C GLU A 53 -13.12 -9.37 -14.00
N GLY A 54 -12.77 -10.64 -13.79
CA GLY A 54 -13.43 -11.77 -14.45
C GLY A 54 -13.07 -11.96 -15.93
N GLN A 55 -12.15 -11.14 -16.48
CA GLN A 55 -11.69 -11.22 -17.87
C GLN A 55 -10.18 -11.57 -17.95
N PRO A 56 -9.74 -12.73 -17.42
CA PRO A 56 -8.32 -13.04 -17.26
C PRO A 56 -7.53 -13.09 -18.57
N GLY A 57 -8.18 -13.30 -19.72
CA GLY A 57 -7.54 -13.27 -21.04
C GLY A 57 -7.13 -11.88 -21.53
N GLN A 58 -7.55 -10.81 -20.85
CA GLN A 58 -7.19 -9.42 -21.18
C GLN A 58 -6.18 -8.80 -20.21
N LEU A 59 -5.82 -9.53 -19.14
CA LEU A 59 -4.88 -9.07 -18.12
C LEU A 59 -3.46 -9.56 -18.44
N THR A 60 -2.49 -8.68 -18.26
CA THR A 60 -1.09 -9.11 -18.13
C THR A 60 -0.91 -9.94 -16.85
N PRO A 61 0.17 -10.77 -16.75
CA PRO A 61 0.45 -11.51 -15.52
C PRO A 61 0.51 -10.63 -14.27
N ALA A 62 1.15 -9.45 -14.36
CA ALA A 62 1.25 -8.51 -13.24
C ALA A 62 -0.11 -7.95 -12.81
N GLN A 63 -0.95 -7.54 -13.77
CA GLN A 63 -2.29 -7.05 -13.47
C GLN A 63 -3.18 -8.15 -12.86
N LYS A 64 -3.06 -9.39 -13.35
CA LYS A 64 -3.76 -10.54 -12.77
C LYS A 64 -3.32 -10.78 -11.33
N THR A 65 -2.02 -10.82 -11.06
CA THR A 65 -1.49 -10.98 -9.70
C THR A 65 -1.98 -9.88 -8.76
N LEU A 66 -2.00 -8.62 -9.21
CA LEU A 66 -2.52 -7.50 -8.44
C LEU A 66 -4.01 -7.67 -8.15
N LEU A 67 -4.86 -7.93 -9.15
CA LEU A 67 -6.29 -8.14 -8.96
C LEU A 67 -6.60 -9.32 -8.03
N ASP A 68 -5.94 -10.46 -8.25
CA ASP A 68 -6.11 -11.64 -7.41
C ASP A 68 -5.75 -11.33 -5.95
N PHE A 69 -4.65 -10.62 -5.71
CA PHE A 69 -4.25 -10.19 -4.38
C PHE A 69 -5.31 -9.27 -3.75
N MET A 70 -5.75 -8.23 -4.47
CA MET A 70 -6.76 -7.28 -3.98
C MET A 70 -8.10 -7.96 -3.66
N ASN A 71 -8.47 -9.00 -4.39
CA ASN A 71 -9.69 -9.78 -4.15
C ASN A 71 -9.59 -10.72 -2.96
N THR A 72 -8.41 -11.28 -2.70
CA THR A 72 -8.23 -12.35 -1.72
C THR A 72 -7.72 -11.87 -0.36
N HIS A 73 -7.18 -10.64 -0.27
CA HIS A 73 -6.58 -10.11 0.95
C HIS A 73 -7.45 -9.02 1.61
N PRO A 74 -7.44 -8.93 2.95
CA PRO A 74 -8.24 -7.95 3.68
C PRO A 74 -7.75 -6.52 3.44
N CYS A 75 -8.62 -5.55 3.71
CA CYS A 75 -8.19 -4.16 3.84
C CYS A 75 -7.42 -3.97 5.17
N GLY A 76 -6.54 -2.99 5.20
CA GLY A 76 -5.76 -2.61 6.37
C GLY A 76 -4.36 -2.11 6.00
N ILE A 77 -3.45 -2.20 6.97
CA ILE A 77 -2.07 -1.73 6.85
C ILE A 77 -1.14 -2.92 6.66
N TYR A 78 -0.28 -2.81 5.67
CA TYR A 78 0.76 -3.77 5.31
C TYR A 78 2.14 -3.09 5.35
N TYR A 79 3.19 -3.88 5.40
CA TYR A 79 4.57 -3.40 5.28
C TYR A 79 5.29 -4.17 4.16
N GLY A 80 6.15 -3.47 3.44
CA GLY A 80 6.86 -4.04 2.31
C GLY A 80 8.04 -3.22 1.83
N TRP A 81 8.76 -3.79 0.87
CA TRP A 81 9.80 -3.11 0.12
C TRP A 81 9.24 -2.67 -1.23
N CYS A 82 9.75 -1.59 -1.80
CA CYS A 82 9.33 -1.13 -3.11
C CYS A 82 10.45 -0.45 -3.89
N GLN A 83 10.26 -0.33 -5.20
CA GLN A 83 11.19 0.32 -6.12
C GLN A 83 10.37 0.99 -7.23
N VAL A 84 10.85 2.12 -7.71
CA VAL A 84 10.31 2.82 -8.89
C VAL A 84 11.44 2.92 -9.91
N PRO A 85 11.70 1.85 -10.69
CA PRO A 85 12.97 1.69 -11.43
C PRO A 85 13.31 2.87 -12.36
N ASP A 86 12.32 3.46 -13.01
CA ASP A 86 12.52 4.58 -13.95
C ASP A 86 12.79 5.93 -13.25
N VAL A 87 12.72 5.97 -11.92
CA VAL A 87 12.87 7.19 -11.10
C VAL A 87 14.02 7.06 -10.12
N ASP A 88 14.08 5.94 -9.40
CA ASP A 88 15.15 5.59 -8.47
C ASP A 88 15.28 4.07 -8.42
N GLU A 89 16.45 3.56 -8.80
CA GLU A 89 16.78 2.14 -8.76
C GLU A 89 16.95 1.61 -7.33
N THR A 90 16.96 2.48 -6.32
CA THR A 90 17.06 2.09 -4.92
C THR A 90 15.77 1.43 -4.44
N VAL A 91 15.91 0.30 -3.74
CA VAL A 91 14.79 -0.35 -3.04
C VAL A 91 14.56 0.33 -1.68
N HIS A 92 13.34 0.82 -1.47
CA HIS A 92 12.90 1.60 -0.31
C HIS A 92 11.88 0.85 0.53
N LYS A 93 11.81 1.21 1.82
CA LYS A 93 10.75 0.72 2.72
C LYS A 93 9.41 1.39 2.39
N ALA A 94 8.31 0.69 2.59
CA ALA A 94 6.97 1.24 2.43
C ALA A 94 6.01 0.77 3.52
N ALA A 95 5.19 1.71 4.00
CA ALA A 95 3.95 1.40 4.70
C ALA A 95 2.82 1.44 3.67
N VAL A 96 1.93 0.45 3.65
CA VAL A 96 0.96 0.29 2.58
C VAL A 96 -0.44 0.23 3.14
N SER A 97 -1.30 1.16 2.72
CA SER A 97 -2.72 1.11 3.04
C SER A 97 -3.48 0.40 1.92
N ILE A 98 -4.37 -0.52 2.28
CA ILE A 98 -5.36 -1.11 1.39
C ILE A 98 -6.73 -0.80 1.97
N GLY A 99 -7.60 -0.18 1.18
CA GLY A 99 -8.91 0.26 1.66
C GLY A 99 -9.91 0.39 0.53
N TRP A 100 -11.17 0.66 0.86
CA TRP A 100 -12.22 0.87 -0.14
C TRP A 100 -12.26 2.33 -0.61
N ASN A 101 -12.32 2.55 -1.92
CA ASN A 101 -12.51 3.87 -2.48
C ASN A 101 -13.96 4.36 -2.29
N PRO A 102 -14.22 5.44 -1.53
CA PRO A 102 -15.57 5.96 -1.31
C PRO A 102 -16.16 6.75 -2.50
N THR A 103 -15.38 7.03 -3.56
CA THR A 103 -15.80 7.94 -4.64
C THR A 103 -16.82 7.32 -5.61
N PHE A 104 -16.80 5.99 -5.79
CA PHE A 104 -17.73 5.30 -6.68
C PHE A 104 -18.98 4.87 -5.91
N LYS A 105 -20.10 5.56 -6.17
CA LYS A 105 -21.37 5.36 -5.45
C LYS A 105 -22.01 3.99 -5.72
N ASP A 106 -21.67 3.35 -6.83
CA ASP A 106 -22.34 2.14 -7.31
C ASP A 106 -21.49 0.86 -7.16
N VAL A 107 -20.15 0.97 -7.20
CA VAL A 107 -19.21 -0.13 -6.95
C VAL A 107 -18.04 0.39 -6.14
N LYS A 108 -17.97 0.05 -4.85
CA LYS A 108 -16.77 0.33 -4.06
C LYS A 108 -15.66 -0.58 -4.58
N GLN A 109 -14.57 -0.01 -5.08
CA GLN A 109 -13.38 -0.74 -5.50
C GLN A 109 -12.28 -0.54 -4.47
N LYS A 110 -11.47 -1.57 -4.20
CA LYS A 110 -10.32 -1.39 -3.31
C LYS A 110 -9.21 -0.58 -3.99
N VAL A 111 -8.45 0.15 -3.20
CA VAL A 111 -7.22 0.83 -3.59
C VAL A 111 -6.06 0.32 -2.76
N ILE A 112 -4.86 0.41 -3.31
CA ILE A 112 -3.61 0.15 -2.61
C ILE A 112 -2.74 1.41 -2.71
N GLU A 113 -2.32 1.92 -1.57
CA GLU A 113 -1.70 3.24 -1.41
C GLU A 113 -0.40 3.09 -0.59
N PRO A 114 0.72 2.70 -1.23
CA PRO A 114 2.03 2.73 -0.61
C PRO A 114 2.47 4.15 -0.26
N TRP A 115 2.75 4.40 1.01
CA TRP A 115 3.62 5.47 1.46
C TRP A 115 5.06 4.97 1.45
N ILE A 116 5.80 5.37 0.43
CA ILE A 116 7.23 5.09 0.31
C ILE A 116 7.96 5.95 1.34
N LEU A 117 8.74 5.32 2.22
CA LEU A 117 9.43 5.98 3.33
C LEU A 117 10.74 6.62 2.84
N HIS A 118 10.62 7.42 1.79
CA HIS A 118 11.68 8.14 1.09
C HIS A 118 11.11 9.41 0.45
N GLU A 119 11.89 10.47 0.43
CA GLU A 119 11.51 11.75 -0.19
C GLU A 119 11.99 11.79 -1.64
N PHE A 120 11.07 11.98 -2.58
CA PHE A 120 11.38 12.16 -3.99
C PHE A 120 11.27 13.64 -4.37
N ASP A 121 12.18 14.10 -5.24
CA ASP A 121 12.21 15.49 -5.72
C ASP A 121 11.07 15.85 -6.69
N ARG A 122 10.34 14.85 -7.20
CA ARG A 122 9.25 15.01 -8.16
C ARG A 122 8.20 13.93 -8.03
N ASP A 123 6.99 14.25 -8.49
CA ASP A 123 5.95 13.24 -8.68
C ASP A 123 6.31 12.30 -9.86
N PHE A 124 5.85 11.06 -9.82
CA PHE A 124 6.19 10.00 -10.78
C PHE A 124 4.96 9.20 -11.26
N TYR A 125 3.84 9.90 -11.46
CA TYR A 125 2.63 9.28 -12.02
C TYR A 125 2.91 8.60 -13.37
N GLY A 126 2.35 7.41 -13.56
CA GLY A 126 2.56 6.57 -14.73
C GLY A 126 3.83 5.73 -14.69
N ALA A 127 4.79 6.03 -13.81
CA ALA A 127 5.97 5.18 -13.63
C ALA A 127 5.57 3.84 -13.01
N GLU A 128 6.31 2.78 -13.34
CA GLU A 128 6.13 1.48 -12.74
C GLU A 128 6.54 1.48 -11.26
N LEU A 129 5.62 1.10 -10.37
CA LEU A 129 5.91 0.80 -8.98
C LEU A 129 5.93 -0.72 -8.78
N ARG A 130 7.06 -1.22 -8.29
CA ARG A 130 7.23 -2.60 -7.83
C ARG A 130 7.11 -2.63 -6.32
N LEU A 131 6.22 -3.46 -5.79
CA LEU A 131 5.92 -3.58 -4.37
C LEU A 131 5.99 -5.04 -3.93
N LEU A 132 6.85 -5.33 -2.96
CA LEU A 132 6.96 -6.63 -2.30
C LEU A 132 6.42 -6.52 -0.87
N LEU A 133 5.24 -7.09 -0.62
CA LEU A 133 4.63 -7.11 0.70
C LEU A 133 5.23 -8.24 1.55
N CYS A 134 5.76 -7.88 2.72
CA CYS A 134 6.36 -8.81 3.68
C CYS A 134 5.34 -9.30 4.72
N GLY A 135 4.35 -8.46 5.05
CA GLY A 135 3.38 -8.81 6.09
C GLY A 135 2.26 -7.80 6.25
N TYR A 136 1.35 -8.14 7.16
CA TYR A 136 0.20 -7.35 7.57
C TYR A 136 0.42 -6.80 9.00
N VAL A 137 -0.09 -5.60 9.27
CA VAL A 137 0.09 -4.88 10.55
C VAL A 137 -1.21 -4.84 11.34
N ARG A 138 -2.26 -4.27 10.76
CA ARG A 138 -3.55 -4.00 11.44
C ARG A 138 -4.67 -3.77 10.43
N GLU A 139 -5.91 -3.90 10.89
CA GLU A 139 -7.12 -3.58 10.12
C GLU A 139 -7.33 -2.07 9.96
N GLU A 140 -8.24 -1.70 9.04
CA GLU A 140 -8.75 -0.33 8.95
C GLU A 140 -9.47 0.05 10.24
N ILE A 141 -9.29 1.29 10.70
CA ILE A 141 -9.91 1.81 11.92
C ILE A 141 -10.77 3.00 11.52
N ASP A 142 -12.03 2.99 11.95
CA ASP A 142 -12.88 4.19 11.90
C ASP A 142 -12.49 5.10 13.06
N PHE A 143 -11.85 6.23 12.74
CA PHE A 143 -11.45 7.21 13.74
C PHE A 143 -12.60 8.12 14.21
N GLN A 144 -13.84 7.90 13.73
CA GLN A 144 -15.04 8.61 14.17
C GLN A 144 -14.91 10.13 14.08
N GLY A 145 -14.20 10.62 13.06
CA GLY A 145 -13.91 12.05 12.86
C GLY A 145 -12.76 12.61 13.73
N ASN A 146 -12.10 11.80 14.57
CA ASN A 146 -10.93 12.21 15.34
C ASN A 146 -9.69 12.30 14.42
N PHE A 147 -9.52 13.47 13.82
CA PHE A 147 -8.45 13.74 12.86
C PHE A 147 -7.04 13.67 13.48
N GLU A 148 -6.87 14.13 14.71
CA GLU A 148 -5.57 14.09 15.39
C GLU A 148 -5.11 12.65 15.63
N LEU A 149 -6.03 11.78 16.07
CA LEU A 149 -5.74 10.37 16.27
C LEU A 149 -5.44 9.65 14.94
N LEU A 150 -6.15 10.01 13.87
CA LEU A 150 -5.87 9.50 12.52
C LEU A 150 -4.44 9.84 12.07
N VAL A 151 -4.04 11.12 12.16
CA VAL A 151 -2.69 11.58 11.78
C VAL A 151 -1.63 10.89 12.63
N LYS A 152 -1.85 10.79 13.94
CA LYS A 152 -0.96 10.06 14.85
C LYS A 152 -0.83 8.59 14.45
N ALA A 153 -1.94 7.93 14.15
CA ALA A 153 -1.94 6.53 13.77
C ALA A 153 -1.17 6.26 12.47
N ILE A 154 -1.34 7.11 11.44
CA ILE A 154 -0.63 7.01 10.16
C ILE A 154 0.88 7.15 10.38
N LYS A 155 1.30 8.16 11.16
CA LYS A 155 2.72 8.35 11.47
C LYS A 155 3.33 7.12 12.14
N GLU A 156 2.69 6.65 13.20
CA GLU A 156 3.14 5.47 13.95
C GLU A 156 3.07 4.19 13.13
N ASP A 157 2.15 4.08 12.15
CA ASP A 157 2.15 2.96 11.19
C ASP A 157 3.40 2.98 10.32
N GLY A 158 3.80 4.15 9.81
CA GLY A 158 5.04 4.32 9.06
C GLY A 158 6.27 3.92 9.86
N GLU A 159 6.36 4.40 11.10
CA GLU A 159 7.44 4.06 12.03
C GLU A 159 7.48 2.55 12.34
N PHE A 160 6.32 1.95 12.60
CA PHE A 160 6.21 0.51 12.84
C PHE A 160 6.61 -0.30 11.61
N CYS A 161 6.13 0.06 10.42
CA CYS A 161 6.48 -0.61 9.17
C CYS A 161 7.99 -0.49 8.89
N ALA A 162 8.58 0.68 9.15
CA ALA A 162 10.01 0.90 8.98
C ALA A 162 10.82 -0.07 9.87
N GLN A 163 10.46 -0.20 11.13
CA GLN A 163 11.12 -1.09 12.10
C GLN A 163 10.87 -2.56 11.77
N ALA A 164 9.65 -2.93 11.38
CA ALA A 164 9.31 -4.30 11.00
C ALA A 164 10.19 -4.80 9.84
N LEU A 165 10.48 -3.93 8.86
CA LEU A 165 11.31 -4.27 7.70
C LEU A 165 12.79 -4.45 8.05
N ASP A 166 13.28 -3.99 9.20
CA ASP A 166 14.63 -4.31 9.68
C ASP A 166 14.78 -5.80 10.04
N SER A 167 13.66 -6.50 10.26
CA SER A 167 13.64 -7.95 10.46
C SER A 167 13.48 -8.74 9.14
N CYS A 168 13.39 -8.06 7.99
CA CYS A 168 13.17 -8.67 6.67
C CYS A 168 14.08 -8.04 5.59
N LEU A 169 15.35 -7.79 5.92
CA LEU A 169 16.30 -7.10 5.04
C LEU A 169 16.62 -7.90 3.77
N GLU A 170 16.58 -9.22 3.83
CA GLU A 170 16.82 -10.11 2.70
C GLU A 170 15.80 -9.90 1.57
N ALA A 171 14.57 -9.50 1.90
CA ALA A 171 13.53 -9.23 0.92
C ALA A 171 13.84 -8.00 0.05
N LYS A 172 14.74 -7.11 0.50
CA LYS A 172 15.25 -5.99 -0.32
C LYS A 172 16.04 -6.48 -1.54
N ASN A 173 16.64 -7.66 -1.47
CA ASN A 173 17.45 -8.26 -2.53
C ASN A 173 16.68 -9.25 -3.40
N ASP A 174 15.34 -9.26 -3.32
CA ASP A 174 14.51 -10.14 -4.13
C ASP A 174 14.75 -9.91 -5.62
N ALA A 175 14.81 -10.99 -6.41
CA ALA A 175 15.02 -10.93 -7.86
C ALA A 175 13.97 -10.05 -8.57
N PHE A 176 12.80 -9.86 -7.95
CA PHE A 176 11.77 -8.94 -8.39
C PHE A 176 12.27 -7.49 -8.59
N PHE A 177 13.23 -7.04 -7.79
CA PHE A 177 13.82 -5.70 -7.90
C PHE A 177 15.06 -5.65 -8.81
N LEU A 178 15.61 -6.80 -9.21
CA LEU A 178 16.85 -6.89 -9.98
C LEU A 178 16.60 -7.01 -11.49
N ASN A 179 15.47 -7.57 -11.89
CA ASN A 179 15.17 -7.79 -13.29
C ASN A 179 14.61 -6.50 -13.92
N SER A 180 15.45 -5.74 -14.62
CA SER A 180 14.99 -4.75 -15.59
C SER A 180 14.16 -5.48 -16.64
N GLY A 181 12.85 -5.22 -16.69
CA GLY A 181 11.92 -5.95 -17.54
C GLY A 181 12.23 -5.72 -19.01
N ASN A 182 13.03 -6.62 -19.59
CA ASN A 182 13.19 -6.81 -21.02
C ASN A 182 13.11 -8.31 -21.28
N SER A 183 11.90 -8.80 -21.51
CA SER A 183 11.59 -10.09 -22.13
C SER A 183 10.28 -9.97 -22.86
#